data_AF-A0A433KSG2-F1
#
_entry.id   AF-A0A433KSG2-F1
#
_cell.length_a   1.000
_cell.length_b   1.000
_cell.length_c   1.000
_cell.angle_alpha   90.00
_cell.angle_beta   90.00
_cell.angle_gamma   90.00
#
_symmetry.space_group_name_H-M   'P 1'
#
loop_
_entity.id
_entity.type
_entity.pdbx_description
1 polymer ?
#
loop_
_entity_poly.entity_id
_entity_poly.type
_entity_poly.pdbx_seq_one_letter_code
_entity_poly.pdbx_strand_id
1 'polypeptide(L)'
;MSDSLKMSERDAEALAESERALETELIRATPGMHTHINHARTRGNRIVFLSDMYLSSDFLKARLADLGLFQKGDSCYVSCETEKSKRYGDSFRDMAEREAVSLGMISHIGDNYGADILAARKAGIRAEYFEHAHLNRYEQILETYSVATDGLTSVMAGASRMTRLSVDAPSPVQAALRDVSAGVIAPVLAGYVLWILRRAKHLGLRRLYFVSRDGQILIDIAQRMSKKIAGLDIELRYFYGSRQALRIAELRTIDDAALTWILRRTGERSVRSYLARVNLTPEDIRASLLEAGFSERDWSTPLSEKSRKALGDVLVHGTPAEMILQRASDARDLLIRYAQQEGMLDVGEWGLVDTCGRGQMLNSLSQVVVKAGAVTPAAFYFQLMQGGEQAESYCQREAYFCDESRQSGYIKVIPDLTHIIELACSGDHGLVQGYSETEGQIVPALKAEQNTAAIEAGQPLLRQACATFVDSLFLDPKAVDLGADTRAASAELIKKFWYTPGRWEARAWGAMPVETDHAGLSVRPLASPLTARDVCLAIFRLRRPSKARLWPQGCFAASSSLGCYGLILRIGGRLDRNLKAIFRRWSSLSKIPTTKPHSVSVNQLK
;
A
#
# COMPACT_ATOMS: atom_id res chain seq x y z
N MET A 1 -23.49 -12.33 -37.39
CA MET A 1 -22.63 -11.27 -36.80
C MET A 1 -22.52 -10.06 -37.72
N SER A 2 -22.23 -10.25 -39.02
CA SER A 2 -22.11 -9.19 -40.05
C SER A 2 -23.35 -8.26 -40.12
N ASP A 3 -24.55 -8.83 -40.24
CA ASP A 3 -25.79 -8.04 -40.39
C ASP A 3 -26.22 -7.28 -39.13
N SER A 4 -25.99 -7.87 -37.95
CA SER A 4 -26.38 -7.29 -36.66
C SER A 4 -25.52 -6.10 -36.25
N LEU A 5 -24.24 -6.09 -36.68
CA LEU A 5 -23.27 -5.04 -36.35
C LEU A 5 -23.00 -4.08 -37.52
N LYS A 6 -23.64 -4.29 -38.68
CA LYS A 6 -23.38 -3.54 -39.93
C LYS A 6 -21.89 -3.54 -40.31
N MET A 7 -21.23 -4.69 -40.14
CA MET A 7 -19.81 -4.88 -40.46
C MET A 7 -19.65 -5.79 -41.67
N SER A 8 -18.54 -5.70 -42.38
CA SER A 8 -18.22 -6.67 -43.44
C SER A 8 -17.89 -8.04 -42.83
N GLU A 9 -18.07 -9.12 -43.59
CA GLU A 9 -17.69 -10.48 -43.15
C GLU A 9 -16.20 -10.55 -42.79
N ARG A 10 -15.36 -9.90 -43.59
CA ARG A 10 -13.92 -9.81 -43.36
C ARG A 10 -13.59 -9.16 -42.01
N ASP A 11 -14.24 -8.05 -41.69
CA ASP A 11 -14.00 -7.35 -40.41
C ASP A 11 -14.51 -8.18 -39.23
N ALA A 12 -15.66 -8.84 -39.39
CA ALA A 12 -16.19 -9.73 -38.36
C ALA A 12 -15.26 -10.93 -38.10
N GLU A 13 -14.69 -11.53 -39.15
CA GLU A 13 -13.73 -12.63 -39.02
C GLU A 13 -12.43 -12.17 -38.36
N ALA A 14 -11.91 -10.99 -38.74
CA ALA A 14 -10.72 -10.40 -38.13
C ALA A 14 -10.90 -10.10 -36.63
N LEU A 15 -12.09 -9.62 -36.22
CA LEU A 15 -12.41 -9.41 -34.81
C LEU A 15 -12.50 -10.73 -34.05
N ALA A 16 -13.17 -11.74 -34.62
CA ALA A 16 -13.29 -13.05 -33.98
C ALA A 16 -11.93 -13.74 -33.81
N GLU A 17 -11.00 -13.55 -34.76
CA GLU A 17 -9.63 -14.05 -34.62
C GLU A 17 -8.85 -13.29 -33.54
N SER A 18 -9.03 -11.96 -33.47
CA SER A 18 -8.42 -11.14 -32.42
C SER A 18 -8.92 -11.53 -31.01
N GLU A 19 -10.22 -11.85 -30.88
CA GLU A 19 -10.81 -12.37 -29.65
C GLU A 19 -10.20 -13.73 -29.27
N ARG A 20 -10.10 -14.68 -30.20
CA ARG A 20 -9.46 -15.99 -29.96
C ARG A 20 -8.00 -15.86 -29.56
N ALA A 21 -7.26 -14.92 -30.14
CA ALA A 21 -5.89 -14.64 -29.78
C ALA A 21 -5.79 -14.10 -28.34
N LEU A 22 -6.63 -13.13 -27.96
CA LEU A 22 -6.70 -12.62 -26.59
C LEU A 22 -7.10 -13.70 -25.58
N GLU A 23 -8.09 -14.53 -25.90
CA GLU A 23 -8.49 -15.67 -25.07
C GLU A 23 -7.31 -16.63 -24.86
N THR A 24 -6.52 -16.90 -25.90
CA THR A 24 -5.31 -17.73 -25.80
C THR A 24 -4.27 -17.13 -24.86
N GLU A 25 -4.11 -15.81 -24.87
CA GLU A 25 -3.16 -15.11 -24.01
C GLU A 25 -3.64 -14.92 -22.57
N LEU A 26 -4.95 -14.83 -22.33
CA LEU A 26 -5.53 -14.43 -21.05
C LEU A 26 -6.20 -15.54 -20.26
N ILE A 27 -6.66 -16.64 -20.90
CA ILE A 27 -7.26 -17.76 -20.17
C ILE A 27 -6.23 -18.32 -19.17
N ARG A 28 -6.68 -18.54 -17.94
CA ARG A 28 -5.91 -19.16 -16.86
C ARG A 28 -6.69 -20.31 -16.27
N ALA A 29 -5.98 -21.37 -15.88
CA ALA A 29 -6.56 -22.42 -15.06
C ALA A 29 -6.86 -21.87 -13.66
N THR A 30 -8.05 -22.15 -13.13
CA THR A 30 -8.37 -21.86 -11.72
C THR A 30 -7.42 -22.67 -10.83
N PRO A 31 -6.64 -22.02 -9.94
CA PRO A 31 -5.73 -22.72 -9.05
C PRO A 31 -6.44 -23.81 -8.24
N GLY A 32 -5.81 -24.98 -8.13
CA GLY A 32 -6.37 -26.18 -7.49
C GLY A 32 -7.18 -27.10 -8.42
N MET A 33 -7.66 -26.62 -9.58
CA MET A 33 -8.52 -27.44 -10.46
C MET A 33 -7.83 -28.69 -11.00
N HIS A 34 -6.52 -28.64 -11.26
CA HIS A 34 -5.74 -29.84 -11.60
C HIS A 34 -5.89 -30.96 -10.57
N THR A 35 -5.79 -30.62 -9.29
CA THR A 35 -5.89 -31.58 -8.19
C THR A 35 -7.28 -32.21 -8.16
N HIS A 36 -8.33 -31.41 -8.34
CA HIS A 36 -9.72 -31.91 -8.41
C HIS A 36 -9.93 -32.88 -9.58
N ILE A 37 -9.53 -32.49 -10.79
CA ILE A 37 -9.70 -33.33 -11.99
C ILE A 37 -8.87 -34.61 -11.88
N ASN A 38 -7.61 -34.52 -11.44
CA ASN A 38 -6.76 -35.69 -11.28
C ASN A 38 -7.28 -36.63 -10.19
N HIS A 39 -7.82 -36.11 -9.09
CA HIS A 39 -8.48 -36.94 -8.08
C HIS A 39 -9.66 -37.72 -8.68
N ALA A 40 -10.51 -37.06 -9.47
CA ALA A 40 -11.60 -37.74 -10.16
C ALA A 40 -11.10 -38.84 -11.12
N ARG A 41 -10.05 -38.55 -11.92
CA ARG A 41 -9.43 -39.53 -12.82
C ARG A 41 -8.88 -40.75 -12.09
N THR A 42 -8.14 -40.56 -10.99
CA THR A 42 -7.54 -41.68 -10.24
C THR A 42 -8.58 -42.63 -9.63
N ARG A 43 -9.83 -42.17 -9.48
CA ARG A 43 -10.97 -42.99 -9.04
C ARG A 43 -11.70 -43.70 -10.19
N GLY A 44 -11.19 -43.58 -11.41
CA GLY A 44 -11.78 -44.17 -12.61
C GLY A 44 -12.96 -43.39 -13.18
N ASN A 45 -13.18 -42.13 -12.75
CA ASN A 45 -14.26 -41.32 -13.30
C ASN A 45 -13.95 -40.82 -14.71
N ARG A 46 -14.96 -40.88 -15.58
CA ARG A 46 -14.97 -40.20 -16.87
C ARG A 46 -15.05 -38.69 -16.68
N ILE A 47 -14.16 -37.93 -17.33
CA ILE A 47 -14.15 -36.45 -17.26
C ILE A 47 -14.82 -35.88 -18.52
N VAL A 48 -15.78 -34.97 -18.30
CA VAL A 48 -16.50 -34.26 -19.36
C VAL A 48 -16.54 -32.78 -19.02
N PHE A 49 -16.14 -31.94 -19.96
CA PHE A 49 -16.26 -30.49 -19.89
C PHE A 49 -17.55 -30.05 -20.60
N LEU A 50 -18.43 -29.32 -19.90
CA LEU A 50 -19.73 -28.90 -20.42
C LEU A 50 -19.91 -27.39 -20.24
N SER A 51 -20.06 -26.65 -21.34
CA SER A 51 -20.15 -25.18 -21.29
C SER A 51 -21.23 -24.62 -22.22
N ASP A 52 -21.97 -23.62 -21.73
CA ASP A 52 -22.78 -22.77 -22.60
C ASP A 52 -21.84 -21.68 -23.14
N MET A 53 -21.26 -21.90 -24.32
CA MET A 53 -20.12 -21.14 -24.85
C MET A 53 -20.27 -20.88 -26.35
N TYR A 54 -19.75 -19.73 -26.80
CA TYR A 54 -19.71 -19.34 -28.22
C TYR A 54 -18.45 -19.84 -28.94
N LEU A 55 -17.36 -20.10 -28.21
CA LEU A 55 -16.13 -20.72 -28.70
C LEU A 55 -16.33 -22.23 -28.95
N SER A 56 -15.68 -22.75 -30.00
CA SER A 56 -15.76 -24.16 -30.39
C SER A 56 -15.14 -25.10 -29.35
N SER A 57 -15.60 -26.35 -29.34
CA SER A 57 -15.04 -27.39 -28.48
C SER A 57 -13.58 -27.67 -28.83
N ASP A 58 -13.17 -27.55 -30.09
CA ASP A 58 -11.78 -27.74 -30.50
C ASP A 58 -10.84 -26.65 -29.95
N PHE A 59 -11.28 -25.39 -29.97
CA PHE A 59 -10.54 -24.30 -29.33
C PHE A 59 -10.39 -24.56 -27.81
N LEU A 60 -11.48 -24.90 -27.13
CA LEU A 60 -11.45 -25.16 -25.69
C LEU A 60 -10.62 -26.39 -25.32
N LYS A 61 -10.72 -27.50 -26.06
CA LYS A 61 -9.87 -28.69 -25.85
C LYS A 61 -8.40 -28.33 -25.96
N ALA A 62 -8.01 -27.55 -26.97
CA ALA A 62 -6.63 -27.10 -27.12
C ALA A 62 -6.17 -26.25 -25.93
N ARG A 63 -6.97 -25.27 -25.49
CA ARG A 63 -6.64 -24.44 -24.32
C ARG A 63 -6.57 -25.26 -23.03
N LEU A 64 -7.54 -26.14 -22.79
CA LEU A 64 -7.54 -27.02 -21.62
C LEU A 64 -6.36 -28.00 -21.64
N ALA A 65 -5.92 -28.48 -22.82
CA ALA A 65 -4.75 -29.34 -22.97
C ALA A 65 -3.45 -28.58 -22.70
N ASP A 66 -3.29 -27.37 -23.24
CA ASP A 66 -2.14 -26.49 -22.98
C ASP A 66 -2.02 -26.15 -21.48
N LEU A 67 -3.16 -26.00 -20.82
CA LEU A 67 -3.24 -25.83 -19.37
C LEU A 67 -3.11 -27.14 -18.60
N GLY A 68 -2.93 -28.29 -19.23
CA GLY A 68 -2.78 -29.61 -18.60
C GLY A 68 -4.03 -30.15 -17.88
N LEU A 69 -5.21 -29.60 -18.20
CA LEU A 69 -6.50 -29.99 -17.65
C LEU A 69 -7.20 -31.04 -18.51
N PHE A 70 -6.94 -31.12 -19.82
CA PHE A 70 -7.56 -32.07 -20.75
C PHE A 70 -6.59 -33.22 -21.09
N GLN A 71 -7.08 -34.47 -21.10
CA GLN A 71 -6.31 -35.66 -21.45
C GLN A 71 -7.02 -36.52 -22.50
N LYS A 72 -6.26 -37.38 -23.18
CA LYS A 72 -6.83 -38.38 -24.10
C LYS A 72 -7.84 -39.23 -23.33
N GLY A 73 -9.04 -39.30 -23.86
CA GLY A 73 -10.16 -39.83 -23.13
C GLY A 73 -11.22 -38.76 -23.06
N ASP A 74 -10.98 -37.65 -22.37
CA ASP A 74 -11.99 -36.66 -21.98
C ASP A 74 -12.88 -36.15 -23.14
N SER A 75 -14.09 -35.73 -22.81
CA SER A 75 -15.04 -35.12 -23.75
C SER A 75 -15.23 -33.63 -23.46
N CYS A 76 -15.57 -32.84 -24.47
CA CYS A 76 -15.94 -31.44 -24.32
C CYS A 76 -17.15 -31.12 -25.20
N TYR A 77 -18.23 -30.63 -24.59
CA TYR A 77 -19.48 -30.27 -25.25
C TYR A 77 -19.80 -28.79 -25.02
N VAL A 78 -20.10 -28.08 -26.11
CA VAL A 78 -20.41 -26.64 -26.09
C VAL A 78 -21.72 -26.32 -26.79
N SER A 79 -22.45 -25.33 -26.28
CA SER A 79 -23.77 -24.96 -26.79
C SER A 79 -23.78 -24.45 -28.23
N CYS A 80 -22.70 -23.83 -28.72
CA CYS A 80 -22.64 -23.36 -30.11
C CYS A 80 -22.57 -24.49 -31.14
N GLU A 81 -22.23 -25.72 -30.72
CA GLU A 81 -22.18 -26.91 -31.57
C GLU A 81 -23.40 -27.82 -31.36
N THR A 82 -23.92 -27.90 -30.12
CA THR A 82 -25.04 -28.79 -29.79
C THR A 82 -26.40 -28.12 -29.87
N GLU A 83 -26.43 -26.78 -29.90
CA GLU A 83 -27.65 -25.96 -29.80
C GLU A 83 -28.47 -26.24 -28.51
N LYS A 84 -27.84 -26.82 -27.48
CA LYS A 84 -28.46 -27.10 -26.18
C LYS A 84 -27.90 -26.17 -25.10
N SER A 85 -28.76 -25.75 -24.18
CA SER A 85 -28.36 -24.97 -23.00
C SER A 85 -28.57 -25.72 -21.69
N LYS A 86 -27.66 -25.48 -20.73
CA LYS A 86 -27.79 -25.96 -19.35
C LYS A 86 -29.03 -25.42 -18.66
N ARG A 87 -29.53 -24.23 -19.03
CA ARG A 87 -30.64 -23.52 -18.36
C ARG A 87 -31.91 -24.37 -18.17
N TYR A 88 -32.22 -25.24 -19.12
CA TYR A 88 -33.40 -26.13 -19.10
C TYR A 88 -33.04 -27.61 -18.89
N GLY A 89 -31.76 -27.90 -18.68
CA GLY A 89 -31.23 -29.25 -18.49
C GLY A 89 -31.01 -30.04 -19.78
N ASP A 90 -31.18 -29.43 -20.95
CA ASP A 90 -31.07 -30.12 -22.24
C ASP A 90 -29.64 -30.55 -22.53
N SER A 91 -28.65 -29.69 -22.26
CA SER A 91 -27.24 -30.05 -22.47
C SER A 91 -26.79 -31.21 -21.59
N PHE A 92 -27.37 -31.35 -20.39
CA PHE A 92 -27.10 -32.48 -19.51
C PHE A 92 -27.67 -33.79 -20.05
N ARG A 93 -28.88 -33.75 -20.62
CA ARG A 93 -29.53 -34.92 -21.25
C ARG A 93 -28.78 -35.36 -22.51
N ASP A 94 -28.49 -34.42 -23.41
CA ASP A 94 -27.72 -34.68 -24.63
C ASP A 94 -26.33 -35.25 -24.32
N MET A 95 -25.62 -34.68 -23.33
CA MET A 95 -24.33 -35.20 -22.88
C MET A 95 -24.45 -36.62 -22.31
N ALA A 96 -25.46 -36.90 -21.47
CA ALA A 96 -25.67 -38.22 -20.88
C ALA A 96 -25.97 -39.29 -21.95
N GLU A 97 -26.75 -38.94 -22.98
CA GLU A 97 -27.02 -39.81 -24.13
C GLU A 97 -25.73 -40.13 -24.93
N ARG A 98 -24.91 -39.10 -25.22
CA ARG A 98 -23.63 -39.28 -25.95
C ARG A 98 -22.60 -40.09 -25.17
N GLU A 99 -22.53 -39.91 -23.86
CA GLU A 99 -21.63 -40.66 -22.97
C GLU A 99 -22.23 -42.03 -22.55
N ALA A 100 -23.45 -42.35 -22.98
CA ALA A 100 -24.17 -43.59 -22.67
C ALA A 100 -24.29 -43.88 -21.16
N VAL A 101 -24.60 -42.86 -20.36
CA VAL A 101 -24.75 -42.95 -18.90
C VAL A 101 -26.12 -42.43 -18.45
N SER A 102 -26.61 -42.93 -17.31
CA SER A 102 -27.82 -42.37 -16.69
C SER A 102 -27.51 -41.08 -15.92
N LEU A 103 -28.48 -40.16 -15.87
CA LEU A 103 -28.33 -38.86 -15.20
C LEU A 103 -27.90 -39.00 -13.72
N GLY A 104 -28.39 -40.02 -13.01
CA GLY A 104 -28.02 -40.28 -11.61
C GLY A 104 -26.57 -40.72 -11.37
N MET A 105 -25.84 -41.09 -12.43
CA MET A 105 -24.41 -41.43 -12.36
C MET A 105 -23.51 -40.19 -12.51
N ILE A 106 -24.05 -39.08 -13.00
CA ILE A 106 -23.30 -37.85 -13.24
C ILE A 106 -23.14 -37.06 -11.92
N SER A 107 -21.94 -36.52 -11.72
CA SER A 107 -21.65 -35.50 -10.71
C SER A 107 -21.14 -34.26 -11.44
N HIS A 108 -21.90 -33.17 -11.38
CA HIS A 108 -21.55 -31.89 -12.00
C HIS A 108 -20.95 -30.93 -10.99
N ILE A 109 -19.93 -30.17 -11.41
CA ILE A 109 -19.32 -29.09 -10.63
C ILE A 109 -19.39 -27.83 -11.49
N GLY A 110 -19.97 -26.75 -10.96
CA GLY A 110 -20.09 -25.49 -11.68
C GLY A 110 -20.32 -24.30 -10.77
N ASP A 111 -20.11 -23.10 -11.30
CA ASP A 111 -20.11 -21.83 -10.57
C ASP A 111 -21.40 -21.03 -10.78
N ASN A 112 -22.24 -21.39 -11.76
CA ASN A 112 -23.54 -20.74 -11.94
C ASN A 112 -24.64 -21.45 -11.14
N TYR A 113 -25.14 -20.83 -10.07
CA TYR A 113 -26.18 -21.44 -9.24
C TYR A 113 -27.45 -21.84 -10.03
N GLY A 114 -27.86 -21.03 -11.01
CA GLY A 114 -29.04 -21.32 -11.82
C GLY A 114 -28.81 -22.44 -12.85
N ALA A 115 -27.82 -22.24 -13.72
CA ALA A 115 -27.56 -23.11 -14.87
C ALA A 115 -26.82 -24.41 -14.49
N ASP A 116 -25.91 -24.37 -13.52
CA ASP A 116 -25.13 -25.55 -13.13
C ASP A 116 -25.77 -26.32 -11.97
N ILE A 117 -26.41 -25.64 -11.02
CA ILE A 117 -26.88 -26.30 -9.78
C ILE A 117 -28.37 -26.62 -9.85
N LEU A 118 -29.22 -25.61 -10.03
CA LEU A 118 -30.67 -25.82 -10.06
C LEU A 118 -31.10 -26.65 -11.27
N ALA A 119 -30.58 -26.32 -12.47
CA ALA A 119 -30.95 -27.05 -13.68
C ALA A 119 -30.44 -28.50 -13.68
N ALA A 120 -29.21 -28.75 -13.22
CA ALA A 120 -28.68 -30.11 -13.09
C ALA A 120 -29.49 -30.95 -12.10
N ARG A 121 -29.80 -30.41 -10.91
CA ARG A 121 -30.63 -31.11 -9.91
C ARG A 121 -32.03 -31.39 -10.43
N LYS A 122 -32.64 -30.45 -11.16
CA LYS A 122 -33.94 -30.64 -11.82
C LYS A 122 -33.90 -31.75 -12.88
N ALA A 123 -32.76 -31.93 -13.54
CA ALA A 123 -32.52 -33.03 -14.47
C ALA A 123 -32.17 -34.37 -13.77
N GLY A 124 -32.08 -34.41 -12.43
CA GLY A 124 -31.74 -35.63 -11.68
C GLY A 124 -30.25 -35.89 -11.52
N ILE A 125 -29.40 -34.89 -11.76
CA ILE A 125 -27.93 -34.95 -11.62
C ILE A 125 -27.51 -34.45 -10.22
N ARG A 126 -26.48 -35.08 -9.63
CA ARG A 126 -25.81 -34.54 -8.44
C ARG A 126 -24.97 -33.32 -8.82
N ALA A 127 -25.17 -32.19 -8.15
CA ALA A 127 -24.46 -30.95 -8.47
C ALA A 127 -23.84 -30.29 -7.24
N GLU A 128 -22.55 -29.95 -7.35
CA GLU A 128 -21.74 -29.21 -6.39
C GLU A 128 -21.54 -27.78 -6.86
N TYR A 129 -21.80 -26.82 -5.96
CA TYR A 129 -21.65 -25.39 -6.23
C TYR A 129 -20.22 -24.93 -5.92
N PHE A 130 -19.51 -24.47 -6.95
CA PHE A 130 -18.12 -24.05 -6.86
C PHE A 130 -18.00 -22.53 -7.02
N GLU A 131 -18.01 -21.79 -5.91
CA GLU A 131 -17.94 -20.32 -5.93
C GLU A 131 -16.53 -19.75 -5.65
N HIS A 132 -15.53 -20.61 -5.43
CA HIS A 132 -14.20 -20.21 -4.98
C HIS A 132 -13.53 -19.19 -5.92
N ALA A 133 -13.79 -19.31 -7.24
CA ALA A 133 -13.25 -18.44 -8.28
C ALA A 133 -14.08 -17.19 -8.58
N HIS A 134 -15.21 -16.99 -7.89
CA HIS A 134 -15.98 -15.75 -8.02
C HIS A 134 -15.19 -14.54 -7.55
N LEU A 135 -15.45 -13.39 -8.17
CA LEU A 135 -14.82 -12.14 -7.77
C LEU A 135 -15.23 -11.78 -6.33
N ASN A 136 -14.26 -11.52 -5.47
CA ASN A 136 -14.52 -10.97 -4.14
C ASN A 136 -14.86 -9.47 -4.22
N ARG A 137 -15.18 -8.86 -3.07
CA ARG A 137 -15.59 -7.45 -3.01
C ARG A 137 -14.55 -6.43 -3.52
N TYR A 138 -13.27 -6.78 -3.56
CA TYR A 138 -12.20 -5.90 -4.04
C TYR A 138 -11.98 -6.10 -5.55
N GLU A 139 -11.97 -7.36 -5.98
CA GLU A 139 -11.92 -7.73 -7.41
C GLU A 139 -13.12 -7.15 -8.18
N GLN A 140 -14.31 -7.14 -7.58
CA GLN A 140 -15.50 -6.48 -8.14
C GLN A 140 -15.35 -4.96 -8.27
N ILE A 141 -14.66 -4.31 -7.33
CA ILE A 141 -14.39 -2.87 -7.44
C ILE A 141 -13.50 -2.63 -8.67
N LEU A 142 -12.40 -3.37 -8.81
CA LEU A 142 -11.53 -3.27 -9.97
C LEU A 142 -12.29 -3.49 -11.29
N GLU A 143 -13.13 -4.52 -11.36
CA GLU A 143 -13.93 -4.81 -12.55
C GLU A 143 -14.93 -3.69 -12.88
N THR A 144 -15.47 -2.99 -11.88
CA THR A 144 -16.38 -1.84 -12.11
C THR A 144 -15.70 -0.67 -12.85
N TYR A 145 -14.36 -0.59 -12.80
CA TYR A 145 -13.57 0.44 -13.49
C TYR A 145 -12.96 -0.05 -14.81
N SER A 146 -13.29 -1.26 -15.29
CA SER A 146 -12.66 -1.87 -16.46
C SER A 146 -12.79 -1.00 -17.71
N VAL A 147 -13.99 -0.47 -17.98
CA VAL A 147 -14.23 0.44 -19.12
C VAL A 147 -13.50 1.77 -18.96
N ALA A 148 -13.50 2.36 -17.76
CA ALA A 148 -12.86 3.65 -17.50
C ALA A 148 -11.32 3.59 -17.56
N THR A 149 -10.76 2.39 -17.59
CA THR A 149 -9.31 2.16 -17.62
C THR A 149 -8.87 1.30 -18.80
N ASP A 150 -9.72 1.19 -19.82
CA ASP A 150 -9.47 0.41 -21.05
C ASP A 150 -8.88 -0.98 -20.74
N GLY A 151 -9.53 -1.69 -19.81
CA GLY A 151 -9.20 -3.06 -19.42
C GLY A 151 -8.11 -3.20 -18.35
N LEU A 152 -7.35 -2.14 -18.02
CA LEU A 152 -6.25 -2.23 -17.06
C LEU A 152 -6.72 -2.71 -15.68
N THR A 153 -7.84 -2.20 -15.15
CA THR A 153 -8.34 -2.69 -13.86
C THR A 153 -8.98 -4.07 -13.96
N SER A 154 -9.46 -4.51 -15.13
CA SER A 154 -9.97 -5.88 -15.32
C SER A 154 -8.84 -6.91 -15.21
N VAL A 155 -7.69 -6.65 -15.87
CA VAL A 155 -6.51 -7.52 -15.71
C VAL A 155 -5.94 -7.46 -14.28
N MET A 156 -6.06 -6.32 -13.59
CA MET A 156 -5.76 -6.25 -12.15
C MET A 156 -6.73 -7.12 -11.32
N ALA A 157 -8.03 -7.13 -11.62
CA ALA A 157 -8.99 -8.00 -10.95
C ALA A 157 -8.65 -9.48 -11.15
N GLY A 158 -8.27 -9.86 -12.39
CA GLY A 158 -7.76 -11.19 -12.72
C GLY A 158 -6.51 -11.56 -11.92
N ALA A 159 -5.52 -10.67 -11.85
CA ALA A 159 -4.29 -10.87 -11.09
C ALA A 159 -4.53 -10.97 -9.57
N SER A 160 -5.43 -10.15 -9.02
CA SER A 160 -5.88 -10.22 -7.62
C SER A 160 -6.50 -11.58 -7.32
N ARG A 161 -7.40 -12.06 -8.19
CA ARG A 161 -8.03 -13.37 -8.05
C ARG A 161 -7.01 -14.50 -8.13
N MET A 162 -6.13 -14.49 -9.12
CA MET A 162 -5.08 -15.52 -9.27
C MET A 162 -4.19 -15.58 -8.04
N THR A 163 -3.81 -14.43 -7.49
CA THR A 163 -3.03 -14.34 -6.25
C THR A 163 -3.77 -14.92 -5.06
N ARG A 164 -5.04 -14.51 -4.85
CA ARG A 164 -5.89 -15.02 -3.76
C ARG A 164 -6.02 -16.55 -3.79
N LEU A 165 -6.11 -17.12 -4.99
CA LEU A 165 -6.31 -18.56 -5.17
C LEU A 165 -5.01 -19.37 -5.16
N SER A 166 -3.86 -18.74 -5.47
CA SER A 166 -2.58 -19.44 -5.58
C SER A 166 -1.68 -19.30 -4.36
N VAL A 167 -1.84 -18.23 -3.58
CA VAL A 167 -1.03 -17.98 -2.38
C VAL A 167 -1.69 -18.66 -1.18
N ASP A 168 -0.96 -19.58 -0.56
CA ASP A 168 -1.43 -20.31 0.62
C ASP A 168 -1.62 -19.40 1.82
N ALA A 169 -2.70 -19.66 2.56
CA ALA A 169 -3.04 -18.92 3.77
C ALA A 169 -3.80 -19.83 4.76
N PRO A 170 -3.10 -20.63 5.57
CA PRO A 170 -3.70 -21.69 6.40
C PRO A 170 -4.62 -21.21 7.54
N SER A 171 -4.67 -19.92 7.84
CA SER A 171 -5.54 -19.37 8.90
C SER A 171 -6.42 -18.23 8.39
N PRO A 172 -7.59 -17.98 9.02
CA PRO A 172 -8.45 -16.85 8.65
C PRO A 172 -7.77 -15.48 8.70
N VAL A 173 -6.81 -15.30 9.61
CA VAL A 173 -6.03 -14.05 9.73
C VAL A 173 -5.08 -13.91 8.54
N GLN A 174 -4.35 -14.97 8.19
CA GLN A 174 -3.47 -14.96 7.02
C GLN A 174 -4.27 -14.84 5.71
N ALA A 175 -5.43 -15.47 5.60
CA ALA A 175 -6.29 -15.36 4.42
C ALA A 175 -6.78 -13.92 4.25
N ALA A 176 -7.19 -13.27 5.33
CA ALA A 176 -7.56 -11.85 5.29
C ALA A 176 -6.37 -10.93 4.96
N LEU A 177 -5.17 -11.23 5.46
CA LEU A 177 -3.96 -10.48 5.11
C LEU A 177 -3.64 -10.64 3.61
N ARG A 178 -3.63 -11.87 3.11
CA ARG A 178 -3.43 -12.20 1.68
C ARG A 178 -4.47 -11.51 0.80
N ASP A 179 -5.75 -11.62 1.14
CA ASP A 179 -6.83 -11.11 0.29
C ASP A 179 -6.83 -9.58 0.21
N VAL A 180 -6.52 -8.87 1.30
CA VAL A 180 -6.32 -7.41 1.26
C VAL A 180 -5.02 -7.07 0.53
N SER A 181 -3.95 -7.85 0.72
CA SER A 181 -2.69 -7.62 0.00
C SER A 181 -2.88 -7.77 -1.52
N ALA A 182 -3.58 -8.83 -1.95
CA ALA A 182 -3.86 -9.12 -3.35
C ALA A 182 -4.92 -8.20 -3.97
N GLY A 183 -5.96 -7.84 -3.22
CA GLY A 183 -7.12 -7.09 -3.73
C GLY A 183 -7.05 -5.58 -3.54
N VAL A 184 -6.20 -5.08 -2.64
CA VAL A 184 -6.11 -3.65 -2.31
C VAL A 184 -4.69 -3.14 -2.48
N ILE A 185 -3.74 -3.72 -1.76
CA ILE A 185 -2.37 -3.18 -1.69
C ILE A 185 -1.65 -3.35 -3.02
N ALA A 186 -1.63 -4.57 -3.57
CA ALA A 186 -0.92 -4.85 -4.80
C ALA A 186 -1.45 -4.03 -5.99
N PRO A 187 -2.78 -3.90 -6.24
CA PRO A 187 -3.30 -3.02 -7.29
C PRO A 187 -2.93 -1.54 -7.09
N VAL A 188 -2.99 -1.03 -5.85
CA VAL A 188 -2.66 0.37 -5.53
C VAL A 188 -1.17 0.66 -5.79
N LEU A 189 -0.28 -0.21 -5.31
CA LEU A 189 1.16 -0.06 -5.50
C LEU A 189 1.56 -0.33 -6.95
N ALA A 190 0.90 -1.26 -7.63
CA ALA A 190 1.09 -1.53 -9.05
C ALA A 190 0.75 -0.31 -9.91
N GLY A 191 -0.39 0.35 -9.64
CA GLY A 191 -0.75 1.60 -10.32
C GLY A 191 0.29 2.70 -10.09
N TYR A 192 0.79 2.84 -8.86
CA TYR A 192 1.84 3.80 -8.55
C TYR A 192 3.16 3.52 -9.28
N VAL A 193 3.63 2.26 -9.24
CA VAL A 193 4.88 1.87 -9.90
C VAL A 193 4.77 1.98 -11.42
N LEU A 194 3.64 1.59 -12.01
CA LEU A 194 3.41 1.76 -13.45
C LEU A 194 3.48 3.25 -13.84
N TRP A 195 2.91 4.15 -13.03
CA TRP A 195 3.03 5.58 -13.22
C TRP A 195 4.50 6.07 -13.12
N ILE A 196 5.26 5.61 -12.10
CA ILE A 196 6.68 5.96 -11.95
C ILE A 196 7.49 5.52 -13.19
N LEU A 197 7.34 4.28 -13.62
CA LEU A 197 8.11 3.72 -14.74
C LEU A 197 7.82 4.48 -16.05
N ARG A 198 6.55 4.81 -16.31
CA ARG A 198 6.16 5.66 -17.44
C ARG A 198 6.75 7.06 -17.34
N ARG A 199 6.70 7.64 -16.13
CA ARG A 199 7.19 9.00 -15.91
C ARG A 199 8.71 9.08 -16.08
N ALA A 200 9.42 8.09 -15.55
CA ALA A 200 10.86 7.96 -15.72
C ALA A 200 11.25 7.79 -17.20
N LYS A 201 10.52 6.98 -17.96
CA LYS A 201 10.71 6.87 -19.42
C LYS A 201 10.46 8.20 -20.14
N HIS A 202 9.38 8.91 -19.82
CA HIS A 202 9.08 10.22 -20.41
C HIS A 202 10.16 11.26 -20.08
N LEU A 203 10.71 11.23 -18.86
CA LEU A 203 11.75 12.15 -18.42
C LEU A 203 13.16 11.74 -18.89
N GLY A 204 13.30 10.60 -19.59
CA GLY A 204 14.60 10.09 -20.04
C GLY A 204 15.54 9.71 -18.89
N LEU A 205 14.99 9.28 -17.75
CA LEU A 205 15.80 8.91 -16.59
C LEU A 205 16.55 7.61 -16.87
N ARG A 206 17.87 7.62 -16.64
CA ARG A 206 18.73 6.44 -16.72
C ARG A 206 18.57 5.54 -15.51
N ARG A 207 18.26 6.12 -14.35
CA ARG A 207 18.23 5.40 -13.07
C ARG A 207 17.14 5.88 -12.12
N LEU A 208 16.52 4.94 -11.42
CA LEU A 208 15.60 5.18 -10.32
C LEU A 208 16.12 4.56 -9.03
N TYR A 209 16.07 5.34 -7.95
CA TYR A 209 16.45 4.90 -6.61
C TYR A 209 15.22 4.79 -5.72
N PHE A 210 14.94 3.58 -5.26
CA PHE A 210 13.89 3.28 -4.30
C PHE A 210 14.47 3.35 -2.89
N VAL A 211 14.00 4.33 -2.12
CA VAL A 211 14.58 4.61 -0.80
C VAL A 211 14.15 3.56 0.22
N SER A 212 15.07 3.18 1.12
CA SER A 212 14.92 2.00 1.95
C SER A 212 13.72 1.98 2.90
N ARG A 213 13.39 0.75 3.33
CA ARG A 213 12.15 0.32 3.99
C ARG A 213 10.98 0.35 3.02
N ASP A 214 10.43 1.53 2.80
CA ASP A 214 9.21 1.73 2.02
C ASP A 214 9.40 1.38 0.53
N GLY A 215 10.57 1.72 -0.01
CA GLY A 215 10.93 1.40 -1.39
C GLY A 215 11.21 -0.08 -1.64
N GLN A 216 11.31 -0.93 -0.62
CA GLN A 216 11.72 -2.32 -0.79
C GLN A 216 10.67 -3.15 -1.54
N ILE A 217 9.40 -2.96 -1.24
CA ILE A 217 8.32 -3.59 -2.00
C ILE A 217 8.17 -2.95 -3.38
N LEU A 218 8.38 -1.63 -3.48
CA LEU A 218 8.21 -0.88 -4.71
C LEU A 218 9.25 -1.27 -5.76
N ILE A 219 10.51 -1.50 -5.37
CA ILE A 219 11.56 -1.95 -6.29
C ILE A 219 11.30 -3.39 -6.78
N ASP A 220 10.81 -4.29 -5.93
CA ASP A 220 10.44 -5.65 -6.34
C ASP A 220 9.31 -5.62 -7.37
N ILE A 221 8.27 -4.82 -7.13
CA ILE A 221 7.19 -4.57 -8.09
C ILE A 221 7.76 -3.98 -9.39
N ALA A 222 8.61 -2.96 -9.31
CA ALA A 222 9.17 -2.28 -10.48
C ALA A 222 10.04 -3.22 -11.33
N GLN A 223 10.89 -4.04 -10.70
CA GLN A 223 11.73 -5.02 -11.37
C GLN A 223 10.88 -6.08 -12.09
N ARG A 224 9.82 -6.59 -11.45
CA ARG A 224 8.91 -7.56 -12.09
C ARG A 224 8.12 -6.94 -13.24
N MET A 225 7.63 -5.72 -13.06
CA MET A 225 6.92 -4.98 -14.11
C MET A 225 7.83 -4.63 -15.30
N SER A 226 9.08 -4.21 -15.05
CA SER A 226 10.02 -3.84 -16.11
C SER A 226 10.27 -4.97 -17.10
N LYS A 227 10.28 -6.23 -16.63
CA LYS A 227 10.43 -7.42 -17.47
C LYS A 227 9.24 -7.67 -18.41
N LYS A 228 8.08 -7.09 -18.10
CA LYS A 228 6.82 -7.25 -18.85
C LYS A 228 6.54 -6.08 -19.79
N ILE A 229 7.23 -4.94 -19.63
CA ILE A 229 6.99 -3.72 -20.41
C ILE A 229 8.14 -3.53 -21.40
N ALA A 230 7.85 -3.66 -22.70
CA ALA A 230 8.84 -3.51 -23.75
C ALA A 230 9.42 -2.08 -23.82
N GLY A 231 10.73 -1.98 -24.08
CA GLY A 231 11.42 -0.71 -24.28
C GLY A 231 11.51 0.16 -23.02
N LEU A 232 11.62 -0.46 -21.85
CA LEU A 232 11.97 0.20 -20.60
C LEU A 232 13.45 -0.07 -20.29
N ASP A 233 14.31 0.89 -20.61
CA ASP A 233 15.76 0.82 -20.31
C ASP A 233 16.08 1.78 -19.15
N ILE A 234 15.80 1.33 -17.93
CA ILE A 234 15.97 2.12 -16.71
C ILE A 234 16.61 1.23 -15.65
N GLU A 235 17.72 1.69 -15.08
CA GLU A 235 18.38 1.01 -13.99
C GLU A 235 17.61 1.23 -12.68
N LEU A 236 17.16 0.15 -12.02
CA LEU A 236 16.39 0.20 -10.77
C LEU A 236 17.30 -0.17 -9.61
N ARG A 237 17.56 0.77 -8.69
CA ARG A 237 18.44 0.57 -7.53
C ARG A 237 17.71 0.76 -6.21
N TYR A 238 18.10 -0.02 -5.20
CA TYR A 238 17.67 0.16 -3.82
C TYR A 238 18.66 1.06 -3.10
N PHE A 239 18.20 2.13 -2.47
CA PHE A 239 19.07 3.09 -1.79
C PHE A 239 18.79 3.11 -0.29
N TYR A 240 19.79 2.77 0.52
CA TYR A 240 19.67 2.84 1.97
C TYR A 240 19.68 4.30 2.41
N GLY A 241 18.54 4.80 2.87
CA GLY A 241 18.39 6.17 3.33
C GLY A 241 17.28 6.29 4.37
N SER A 242 17.48 7.13 5.38
CA SER A 242 16.47 7.47 6.38
C SER A 242 16.40 8.96 6.64
N ARG A 243 15.27 9.43 7.19
CA ARG A 243 15.10 10.84 7.59
C ARG A 243 16.21 11.29 8.54
N GLN A 244 16.69 10.41 9.42
CA GLN A 244 17.76 10.75 10.37
C GLN A 244 19.12 10.83 9.67
N ALA A 245 19.51 9.78 8.95
CA ALA A 245 20.81 9.69 8.27
C ALA A 245 21.01 10.83 7.26
N LEU A 246 19.95 11.25 6.57
CA LEU A 246 20.02 12.32 5.57
C LEU A 246 20.01 13.72 6.19
N ARG A 247 19.26 13.93 7.27
CA ARG A 247 19.14 15.26 7.91
C ARG A 247 20.40 15.68 8.66
N ILE A 248 21.09 14.73 9.30
CA ILE A 248 22.37 15.03 9.95
C ILE A 248 23.44 15.42 8.91
N ALA A 249 23.47 14.76 7.74
CA ALA A 249 24.41 15.07 6.66
C ALA A 249 24.17 16.46 6.03
N GLU A 250 22.93 16.95 6.04
CA GLU A 250 22.56 18.29 5.56
C GLU A 250 23.03 19.41 6.51
N LEU A 251 23.17 19.11 7.81
CA LEU A 251 23.44 20.09 8.86
C LEU A 251 24.82 20.72 8.69
N ARG A 252 24.87 22.05 8.53
CA ARG A 252 26.12 22.86 8.41
C ARG A 252 26.31 23.88 9.52
N THR A 253 25.21 24.31 10.13
CA THR A 253 25.15 25.28 11.23
C THR A 253 24.05 24.84 12.19
N ILE A 254 24.14 25.23 13.46
CA ILE A 254 23.11 24.92 14.47
C ILE A 254 22.22 26.16 14.67
N ASP A 255 21.41 26.46 13.65
CA ASP A 255 20.44 27.54 13.69
C ASP A 255 19.09 27.12 14.31
N ASP A 256 18.12 28.03 14.35
CA ASP A 256 16.79 27.76 14.89
C ASP A 256 16.06 26.61 14.15
N ALA A 257 16.31 26.45 12.85
CA ALA A 257 15.71 25.38 12.05
C ALA A 257 16.33 24.02 12.39
N ALA A 258 17.65 23.96 12.56
CA ALA A 258 18.37 22.81 13.05
C ALA A 258 17.89 22.42 14.45
N LEU A 259 17.84 23.35 15.39
CA LEU A 259 17.33 23.11 16.74
C LEU A 259 15.88 22.62 16.74
N THR A 260 15.02 23.20 15.91
CA THR A 260 13.62 22.78 15.76
C THR A 260 13.52 21.32 15.32
N TRP A 261 14.41 20.88 14.44
CA TRP A 261 14.50 19.48 14.02
C TRP A 261 15.09 18.59 15.13
N ILE A 262 16.23 18.95 15.72
CA ILE A 262 16.88 18.19 16.79
C ILE A 262 15.92 18.00 17.95
N LEU A 263 15.26 19.07 18.42
CA LEU A 263 14.39 19.07 19.58
C LEU A 263 12.91 18.85 19.24
N ARG A 264 12.61 18.32 18.04
CA ARG A 264 11.24 18.08 17.59
C ARG A 264 10.50 17.13 18.52
N ARG A 265 9.27 17.48 18.89
CA ARG A 265 8.41 16.76 19.84
C ARG A 265 7.76 15.51 19.23
N THR A 266 8.57 14.53 18.88
CA THR A 266 8.13 13.23 18.35
C THR A 266 8.68 12.11 19.22
N GLY A 267 7.82 11.21 19.69
CA GLY A 267 8.24 10.01 20.42
C GLY A 267 8.65 10.19 21.88
N GLU A 268 9.68 9.43 22.26
CA GLU A 268 10.43 9.61 23.50
C GLU A 268 11.12 10.98 23.50
N ARG A 269 11.09 11.67 24.64
CA ARG A 269 11.46 13.09 24.78
C ARG A 269 12.55 13.30 25.82
N SER A 270 13.53 12.40 25.86
CA SER A 270 14.64 12.38 26.81
C SER A 270 15.88 13.06 26.20
N VAL A 271 16.87 13.42 27.02
CA VAL A 271 18.15 13.96 26.50
C VAL A 271 18.75 12.97 25.50
N ARG A 272 18.75 11.68 25.86
CA ARG A 272 19.26 10.60 25.02
C ARG A 272 18.53 10.53 23.67
N SER A 273 17.21 10.63 23.64
CA SER A 273 16.45 10.55 22.38
C SER A 273 16.65 11.76 21.47
N TYR A 274 16.95 12.95 22.02
CA TYR A 274 17.29 14.13 21.24
C TYR A 274 18.73 14.09 20.70
N LEU A 275 19.71 13.74 21.54
CA LEU A 275 21.12 13.63 21.15
C LEU A 275 21.34 12.52 20.11
N ALA A 276 20.59 11.41 20.21
CA ALA A 276 20.67 10.33 19.23
C ALA A 276 20.41 10.80 17.78
N ARG A 277 19.65 11.89 17.57
CA ARG A 277 19.37 12.43 16.22
C ARG A 277 20.58 13.07 15.56
N VAL A 278 21.55 13.50 16.35
CA VAL A 278 22.83 14.09 15.91
C VAL A 278 24.00 13.15 16.18
N ASN A 279 23.71 11.85 16.33
CA ASN A 279 24.70 10.79 16.58
C ASN A 279 25.58 11.06 17.81
N LEU A 280 24.98 11.63 18.86
CA LEU A 280 25.60 11.81 20.17
C LEU A 280 24.87 11.00 21.24
N THR A 281 25.60 10.66 22.29
CA THR A 281 25.05 10.16 23.55
C THR A 281 25.18 11.23 24.64
N PRO A 282 24.40 11.15 25.73
CA PRO A 282 24.59 12.04 26.88
C PRO A 282 26.01 12.01 27.46
N GLU A 283 26.67 10.87 27.35
CA GLU A 283 28.05 10.69 27.83
C GLU A 283 29.05 11.53 27.04
N ASP A 284 28.84 11.71 25.72
CA ASP A 284 29.70 12.52 24.85
C ASP A 284 29.80 13.98 25.31
N ILE A 285 28.71 14.54 25.87
CA ILE A 285 28.62 15.94 26.30
C ILE A 285 28.31 16.06 27.81
N ARG A 286 28.75 15.06 28.59
CA ARG A 286 28.45 14.91 30.02
C ARG A 286 28.73 16.19 30.82
N ALA A 287 29.90 16.81 30.62
CA ALA A 287 30.29 18.01 31.36
C ALA A 287 29.31 19.17 31.14
N SER A 288 28.96 19.45 29.87
CA SER A 288 28.04 20.52 29.50
C SER A 288 26.61 20.25 30.00
N LEU A 289 26.18 18.98 30.02
CA LEU A 289 24.88 18.61 30.59
C LEU A 289 24.82 18.85 32.11
N LEU A 290 25.87 18.44 32.84
CA LEU A 290 25.95 18.63 34.29
C LEU A 290 26.02 20.13 34.65
N GLU A 291 26.81 20.92 33.91
CA GLU A 291 26.91 22.36 34.09
C GLU A 291 25.57 23.08 33.86
N ALA A 292 24.78 22.63 32.87
CA ALA A 292 23.44 23.14 32.60
C ALA A 292 22.36 22.59 33.58
N GLY A 293 22.76 21.80 34.58
CA GLY A 293 21.88 21.31 35.64
C GLY A 293 21.07 20.06 35.29
N PHE A 294 21.45 19.30 34.25
CA PHE A 294 20.86 17.99 33.96
C PHE A 294 21.55 16.92 34.79
N SER A 295 20.81 16.23 35.65
CA SER A 295 21.29 15.03 36.33
C SER A 295 21.30 13.84 35.37
N GLU A 296 22.09 12.80 35.65
CA GLU A 296 22.10 11.59 34.82
C GLU A 296 20.72 10.91 34.73
N ARG A 297 19.88 11.09 35.75
CA ARG A 297 18.50 10.59 35.76
C ARG A 297 17.63 11.29 34.71
N ASP A 298 17.93 12.55 34.39
CA ASP A 298 17.21 13.32 33.38
C ASP A 298 17.47 12.80 31.96
N TRP A 299 18.56 12.04 31.76
CA TRP A 299 18.98 11.62 30.44
C TRP A 299 18.03 10.64 29.76
N SER A 300 17.31 9.85 30.56
CA SER A 300 16.37 8.82 30.11
C SER A 300 14.92 9.11 30.52
N THR A 301 14.62 10.33 31.00
CA THR A 301 13.25 10.72 31.38
C THR A 301 12.70 11.82 30.47
N PRO A 302 11.37 11.91 30.28
CA PRO A 302 10.78 12.95 29.44
C PRO A 302 11.05 14.35 29.98
N LEU A 303 11.67 15.20 29.15
CA LEU A 303 12.00 16.57 29.51
C LEU A 303 10.77 17.48 29.58
N SER A 304 10.81 18.42 30.54
CA SER A 304 9.89 19.56 30.60
C SER A 304 10.19 20.57 29.47
N GLU A 305 9.30 21.51 29.21
CA GLU A 305 9.54 22.55 28.19
C GLU A 305 10.74 23.44 28.55
N LYS A 306 10.89 23.74 29.85
CA LYS A 306 12.03 24.50 30.37
C LYS A 306 13.34 23.75 30.15
N SER A 307 13.38 22.47 30.52
CA SER A 307 14.56 21.61 30.35
C SER A 307 14.87 21.37 28.87
N ARG A 308 13.86 21.28 28.00
CA ARG A 308 14.05 21.16 26.55
C ARG A 308 14.72 22.42 25.97
N LYS A 309 14.29 23.61 26.41
CA LYS A 309 14.92 24.87 25.99
C LYS A 309 16.36 24.95 26.47
N ALA A 310 16.60 24.64 27.75
CA ALA A 310 17.96 24.58 28.31
C ALA A 310 18.87 23.60 27.54
N LEU A 311 18.33 22.44 27.12
CA LEU A 311 19.09 21.52 26.26
C LEU A 311 19.44 22.19 24.94
N GLY A 312 18.50 22.90 24.30
CA GLY A 312 18.78 23.67 23.09
C GLY A 312 19.91 24.68 23.25
N ASP A 313 19.91 25.42 24.36
CA ASP A 313 20.97 26.39 24.69
C ASP A 313 22.34 25.71 24.87
N VAL A 314 22.37 24.47 25.40
CA VAL A 314 23.61 23.66 25.48
C VAL A 314 24.11 23.25 24.09
N LEU A 315 23.23 22.92 23.15
CA LEU A 315 23.63 22.37 21.85
C LEU A 315 24.18 23.41 20.86
N VAL A 316 24.01 24.72 21.13
CA VAL A 316 24.45 25.80 20.23
C VAL A 316 25.80 26.41 20.59
N HIS A 317 26.41 26.00 21.70
CA HIS A 317 27.64 26.60 22.20
C HIS A 317 28.70 25.56 22.58
N GLY A 318 29.96 25.99 22.55
CA GLY A 318 31.11 25.25 23.05
C GLY A 318 31.28 23.86 22.41
N THR A 319 31.82 22.95 23.22
CA THR A 319 32.15 21.57 22.81
C THR A 319 30.95 20.79 22.23
N PRO A 320 29.72 20.86 22.77
CA PRO A 320 28.57 20.19 22.15
C PRO A 320 28.32 20.62 20.70
N ALA A 321 28.38 21.94 20.42
CA ALA A 321 28.16 22.45 19.07
C ALA A 321 29.25 21.98 18.09
N GLU A 322 30.51 22.04 18.51
CA GLU A 322 31.65 21.56 17.73
C GLU A 322 31.51 20.06 17.41
N MET A 323 31.14 19.25 18.40
CA MET A 323 30.92 17.81 18.21
C MET A 323 29.77 17.53 17.24
N ILE A 324 28.63 18.24 17.36
CA ILE A 324 27.49 18.08 16.43
C ILE A 324 27.91 18.40 15.00
N LEU A 325 28.62 19.51 14.80
CA LEU A 325 29.06 19.93 13.47
C LEU A 325 30.10 18.96 12.88
N GLN A 326 31.00 18.42 13.70
CA GLN A 326 31.94 17.39 13.28
C GLN A 326 31.21 16.11 12.85
N ARG A 327 30.29 15.59 13.68
CA ARG A 327 29.47 14.40 13.35
C ARG A 327 28.65 14.59 12.09
N ALA A 328 28.12 15.80 11.87
CA ALA A 328 27.40 16.16 10.66
C ALA A 328 28.33 16.17 9.43
N SER A 329 29.55 16.66 9.57
CA SER A 329 30.56 16.61 8.49
C SER A 329 30.92 15.18 8.14
N ASP A 330 31.26 14.35 9.12
CA ASP A 330 31.64 12.95 8.91
C ASP A 330 30.49 12.16 8.24
N ALA A 331 29.26 12.37 8.70
CA ALA A 331 28.07 11.73 8.11
C ALA A 331 27.83 12.19 6.67
N ARG A 332 28.13 13.45 6.33
CA ARG A 332 28.00 13.98 4.98
C ARG A 332 29.03 13.38 4.04
N ASP A 333 30.27 13.27 4.47
CA ASP A 333 31.35 12.70 3.65
C ASP A 333 31.06 11.24 3.33
N LEU A 334 30.61 10.47 4.31
CA LEU A 334 30.19 9.08 4.11
C LEU A 334 28.96 8.98 3.19
N LEU A 335 27.97 9.85 3.34
CA LEU A 335 26.79 9.89 2.45
C LEU A 335 27.18 10.21 1.00
N ILE A 336 28.09 11.16 0.78
CA ILE A 336 28.57 11.52 -0.57
C ILE A 336 29.32 10.33 -1.18
N ARG A 337 30.21 9.68 -0.44
CA ARG A 337 30.93 8.48 -0.90
C ARG A 337 29.98 7.33 -1.21
N TYR A 338 28.96 7.11 -0.38
CA TYR A 338 27.91 6.12 -0.64
C TYR A 338 27.11 6.46 -1.90
N ALA A 339 26.67 7.71 -2.05
CA ALA A 339 25.95 8.17 -3.24
C ALA A 339 26.79 8.03 -4.52
N GLN A 340 28.10 8.33 -4.46
CA GLN A 340 29.04 8.12 -5.55
C GLN A 340 29.21 6.62 -5.88
N GLN A 341 29.35 5.77 -4.87
CA GLN A 341 29.42 4.30 -5.03
C GLN A 341 28.15 3.76 -5.69
N GLU A 342 26.99 4.29 -5.30
CA GLU A 342 25.69 3.96 -5.90
C GLU A 342 25.44 4.68 -7.24
N GLY A 343 26.39 5.47 -7.72
CA GLY A 343 26.40 6.14 -9.02
C GLY A 343 25.50 7.39 -9.12
N MET A 344 24.99 7.95 -8.02
CA MET A 344 24.14 9.15 -8.06
C MET A 344 24.86 10.38 -8.64
N LEU A 345 26.18 10.37 -8.60
CA LEU A 345 27.04 11.42 -9.15
C LEU A 345 27.53 11.08 -10.58
N ASP A 346 27.11 9.94 -11.15
CA ASP A 346 27.37 9.62 -12.55
C ASP A 346 26.68 10.62 -13.49
N VAL A 347 27.14 10.69 -14.74
CA VAL A 347 26.43 11.41 -15.81
C VAL A 347 25.09 10.74 -16.10
N GLY A 348 24.05 11.56 -16.29
CA GLY A 348 22.72 11.16 -16.72
C GLY A 348 21.62 11.50 -15.72
N GLU A 349 20.40 11.66 -16.23
CA GLU A 349 19.23 11.98 -15.43
C GLU A 349 18.83 10.80 -14.53
N TRP A 350 18.43 11.10 -13.29
CA TRP A 350 18.04 10.09 -12.31
C TRP A 350 16.87 10.58 -11.44
N GLY A 351 16.20 9.63 -10.78
CA GLY A 351 15.06 9.92 -9.93
C GLY A 351 15.04 9.16 -8.62
N LEU A 352 14.35 9.72 -7.63
CA LEU A 352 14.09 9.13 -6.33
C LEU A 352 12.63 8.72 -6.22
N VAL A 353 12.38 7.58 -5.57
CA VAL A 353 11.04 7.06 -5.30
C VAL A 353 10.83 6.94 -3.80
N ASP A 354 9.76 7.55 -3.31
CA ASP A 354 9.31 7.51 -1.91
C ASP A 354 7.78 7.29 -1.87
N THR A 355 7.24 6.98 -0.70
CA THR A 355 5.81 6.76 -0.50
C THR A 355 5.09 8.07 -0.18
N CYS A 356 5.18 8.52 1.06
CA CYS A 356 4.38 9.60 1.59
C CYS A 356 5.24 10.57 2.40
N GLY A 357 5.05 11.86 2.20
CA GLY A 357 5.71 12.84 3.06
C GLY A 357 5.59 14.28 2.59
N ARG A 358 6.34 15.15 3.26
CA ARG A 358 6.47 16.57 2.89
C ARG A 358 7.60 16.83 1.88
N GLY A 359 8.30 15.79 1.44
CA GLY A 359 9.44 15.89 0.54
C GLY A 359 10.76 16.38 1.15
N GLN A 360 10.79 16.67 2.45
CA GLN A 360 12.00 17.15 3.14
C GLN A 360 13.17 16.16 3.05
N MET A 361 12.89 14.85 3.18
CA MET A 361 13.93 13.82 3.20
C MET A 361 14.69 13.72 1.87
N LEU A 362 13.96 13.62 0.75
CA LEU A 362 14.59 13.56 -0.56
C LEU A 362 15.24 14.89 -0.93
N ASN A 363 14.71 16.02 -0.47
CA ASN A 363 15.35 17.32 -0.64
C ASN A 363 16.69 17.40 0.10
N SER A 364 16.79 16.88 1.34
CA SER A 364 18.05 16.78 2.09
C SER A 364 19.10 15.98 1.31
N LEU A 365 18.72 14.79 0.83
CA LEU A 365 19.62 13.97 0.01
C LEU A 365 20.05 14.73 -1.26
N SER A 366 19.08 15.25 -2.00
CA SER A 366 19.31 15.94 -3.27
C SER A 366 20.24 17.15 -3.08
N GLN A 367 20.05 17.93 -2.03
CA GLN A 367 20.91 19.07 -1.73
C GLN A 367 22.37 18.63 -1.46
N VAL A 368 22.58 17.55 -0.71
CA VAL A 368 23.94 17.04 -0.42
C VAL A 368 24.61 16.57 -1.71
N VAL A 369 23.93 15.76 -2.54
CA VAL A 369 24.53 15.18 -3.74
C VAL A 369 24.69 16.20 -4.88
N VAL A 370 23.75 17.13 -5.05
CA VAL A 370 23.84 18.20 -6.06
C VAL A 370 25.02 19.13 -5.75
N LYS A 371 25.22 19.48 -4.47
CA LYS A 371 26.40 20.24 -4.03
C LYS A 371 27.70 19.45 -4.19
N ALA A 372 27.65 18.14 -4.29
CA ALA A 372 28.79 17.26 -4.57
C ALA A 372 28.99 16.98 -6.08
N GLY A 373 28.14 17.55 -6.96
CA GLY A 373 28.30 17.46 -8.41
C GLY A 373 27.23 16.63 -9.16
N ALA A 374 26.24 16.07 -8.46
CA ALA A 374 25.13 15.37 -9.12
C ALA A 374 24.19 16.33 -9.85
N VAL A 375 23.54 15.84 -10.92
CA VAL A 375 22.41 16.56 -11.54
C VAL A 375 21.18 16.57 -10.61
N THR A 376 20.34 17.60 -10.75
CA THR A 376 19.11 17.74 -9.96
C THR A 376 18.13 16.60 -10.25
N PRO A 377 17.77 15.77 -9.25
CA PRO A 377 16.91 14.61 -9.48
C PRO A 377 15.43 14.95 -9.64
N ALA A 378 14.71 14.06 -10.32
CA ALA A 378 13.27 13.91 -10.14
C ALA A 378 12.95 13.20 -8.81
N ALA A 379 11.81 13.50 -8.19
CA ALA A 379 11.36 12.86 -6.96
C ALA A 379 9.88 12.50 -7.06
N PHE A 380 9.59 11.22 -7.00
CA PHE A 380 8.26 10.64 -7.14
C PHE A 380 7.72 10.23 -5.78
N TYR A 381 6.50 10.68 -5.48
CA TYR A 381 5.76 10.35 -4.27
C TYR A 381 4.42 9.68 -4.60
N PHE A 382 3.98 8.77 -3.75
CA PHE A 382 2.58 8.34 -3.73
C PHE A 382 1.70 9.51 -3.27
N GLN A 383 2.05 10.15 -2.15
CA GLN A 383 1.37 11.34 -1.60
C GLN A 383 2.38 12.41 -1.18
N LEU A 384 2.17 13.65 -1.66
CA LEU A 384 2.94 14.82 -1.23
C LEU A 384 2.07 15.74 -0.35
N MET A 385 2.48 15.89 0.92
CA MET A 385 1.79 16.70 1.93
C MET A 385 2.32 18.14 1.96
N GLN A 386 1.46 19.08 2.37
CA GLN A 386 1.85 20.49 2.48
C GLN A 386 2.95 20.72 3.55
N GLY A 387 3.79 21.73 3.33
CA GLY A 387 4.73 22.24 4.33
C GLY A 387 6.17 21.73 4.23
N GLY A 388 6.58 21.23 3.06
CA GLY A 388 8.00 20.98 2.76
C GLY A 388 8.52 21.67 1.50
N GLU A 389 7.76 22.62 0.96
CA GLU A 389 8.28 23.58 -0.04
C GLU A 389 9.38 24.42 0.61
N GLN A 390 10.56 24.41 0.01
CA GLN A 390 11.67 25.30 0.38
C GLN A 390 11.86 26.30 -0.75
N ALA A 391 12.33 27.51 -0.43
CA ALA A 391 12.60 28.55 -1.42
C ALA A 391 13.61 28.09 -2.49
N GLU A 392 14.57 27.23 -2.12
CA GLU A 392 15.43 26.50 -3.04
C GLU A 392 15.05 25.01 -3.04
N SER A 393 14.45 24.51 -4.13
CA SER A 393 14.21 23.07 -4.30
C SER A 393 15.36 22.44 -5.05
N TYR A 394 16.03 21.46 -4.43
CA TYR A 394 17.11 20.69 -5.06
C TYR A 394 16.59 19.43 -5.75
N CYS A 395 15.28 19.32 -5.98
CA CYS A 395 14.66 18.24 -6.75
C CYS A 395 13.35 18.68 -7.43
N GLN A 396 12.98 17.99 -8.51
CA GLN A 396 11.70 18.17 -9.19
C GLN A 396 10.68 17.17 -8.66
N ARG A 397 9.68 17.66 -7.89
CA ARG A 397 8.74 16.78 -7.17
C ARG A 397 7.46 16.56 -7.96
N GLU A 398 7.05 15.31 -8.06
CA GLU A 398 5.77 14.88 -8.63
C GLU A 398 5.10 13.87 -7.69
N ALA A 399 3.77 13.90 -7.65
CA ALA A 399 2.98 12.98 -6.83
C ALA A 399 1.94 12.24 -7.68
N TYR A 400 1.80 10.95 -7.43
CA TYR A 400 0.84 10.09 -8.12
C TYR A 400 -0.60 10.32 -7.62
N PHE A 401 -0.86 10.02 -6.35
CA PHE A 401 -2.21 9.96 -5.81
C PHE A 401 -2.75 11.35 -5.47
N CYS A 402 -1.97 12.16 -4.77
CA CYS A 402 -2.28 13.56 -4.51
C CYS A 402 -1.07 14.43 -4.14
N ASP A 403 -1.20 15.71 -4.48
CA ASP A 403 -0.28 16.79 -4.11
C ASP A 403 -1.09 17.88 -3.38
N GLU A 404 -0.99 17.92 -2.05
CA GLU A 404 -1.71 18.88 -1.20
C GLU A 404 -1.26 20.32 -1.42
N SER A 405 -0.01 20.51 -1.82
CA SER A 405 0.56 21.83 -2.09
C SER A 405 -0.04 22.42 -3.37
N ARG A 406 -0.13 21.62 -4.43
CA ARG A 406 -0.71 22.02 -5.72
C ARG A 406 -2.23 21.87 -5.81
N GLN A 407 -2.89 21.42 -4.73
CA GLN A 407 -4.33 21.11 -4.73
C GLN A 407 -4.76 20.17 -5.87
N SER A 408 -3.94 19.16 -6.18
CA SER A 408 -4.20 18.20 -7.27
C SER A 408 -4.32 16.74 -6.79
N GLY A 409 -5.09 15.94 -7.53
CA GLY A 409 -5.34 14.51 -7.22
C GLY A 409 -6.38 14.29 -6.12
N TYR A 410 -6.33 13.12 -5.46
CA TYR A 410 -7.33 12.64 -4.50
C TYR A 410 -7.06 13.15 -3.07
N ILE A 411 -7.02 14.47 -2.91
CA ILE A 411 -6.69 15.12 -1.63
C ILE A 411 -7.76 14.87 -0.58
N LYS A 412 -7.32 14.44 0.62
CA LYS A 412 -8.19 14.25 1.81
C LYS A 412 -9.39 13.32 1.58
N VAL A 413 -9.39 12.56 0.48
CA VAL A 413 -10.37 11.52 0.18
C VAL A 413 -10.27 10.39 1.21
N ILE A 414 -9.05 10.10 1.66
CA ILE A 414 -8.72 9.16 2.73
C ILE A 414 -7.75 9.88 3.69
N PRO A 415 -8.22 10.42 4.85
CA PRO A 415 -7.37 11.20 5.74
C PRO A 415 -6.17 10.43 6.34
N ASP A 416 -6.30 9.10 6.49
CA ASP A 416 -5.26 8.26 7.09
C ASP A 416 -4.36 7.56 6.04
N LEU A 417 -4.40 8.03 4.78
CA LEU A 417 -3.74 7.38 3.64
C LEU A 417 -2.25 7.10 3.88
N THR A 418 -1.54 8.06 4.47
CA THR A 418 -0.11 7.93 4.80
C THR A 418 0.17 6.67 5.62
N HIS A 419 -0.63 6.40 6.66
CA HIS A 419 -0.43 5.23 7.52
C HIS A 419 -0.71 3.92 6.79
N ILE A 420 -1.69 3.90 5.88
CA ILE A 420 -2.01 2.71 5.07
C ILE A 420 -0.83 2.35 4.19
N ILE A 421 -0.25 3.34 3.50
CA ILE A 421 0.86 3.13 2.57
C ILE A 421 2.16 2.80 3.33
N GLU A 422 2.50 3.52 4.40
CA GLU A 422 3.70 3.24 5.22
C GLU A 422 3.66 1.81 5.80
N LEU A 423 2.48 1.35 6.27
CA LEU A 423 2.32 -0.04 6.74
C LEU A 423 2.47 -1.06 5.62
N ALA A 424 1.82 -0.83 4.49
CA ALA A 424 1.90 -1.71 3.34
C ALA A 424 3.32 -1.83 2.76
N CYS A 425 4.12 -0.78 2.91
CA CYS A 425 5.47 -0.71 2.37
C CYS A 425 6.57 -1.03 3.40
N SER A 426 6.21 -1.42 4.62
CA SER A 426 7.20 -1.70 5.67
C SER A 426 8.28 -2.68 5.20
N GLY A 427 9.55 -2.31 5.35
CA GLY A 427 10.71 -3.13 4.99
C GLY A 427 11.11 -4.17 6.04
N ASP A 428 11.90 -5.17 5.61
CA ASP A 428 12.32 -6.33 6.41
C ASP A 428 13.59 -6.10 7.24
N HIS A 429 14.19 -4.92 7.16
CA HIS A 429 15.37 -4.52 7.93
C HIS A 429 15.12 -3.24 8.75
N GLY A 430 15.99 -2.98 9.72
CA GLY A 430 15.88 -1.81 10.60
C GLY A 430 16.15 -0.47 9.90
N LEU A 431 15.87 0.62 10.61
CA LEU A 431 16.17 1.98 10.16
C LEU A 431 17.67 2.18 9.89
N VAL A 432 18.01 2.86 8.80
CA VAL A 432 19.37 3.35 8.54
C VAL A 432 19.70 4.45 9.55
N GLN A 433 20.73 4.26 10.36
CA GLN A 433 21.21 5.24 11.35
C GLN A 433 22.32 6.14 10.77
N GLY A 434 23.02 5.64 9.76
CA GLY A 434 24.12 6.32 9.09
C GLY A 434 24.82 5.34 8.15
N TYR A 435 26.10 5.58 7.90
CA TYR A 435 26.93 4.74 7.07
C TYR A 435 28.27 4.52 7.75
N SER A 436 28.98 3.48 7.33
CA SER A 436 30.33 3.17 7.78
C SER A 436 31.14 2.60 6.62
N GLU A 437 32.47 2.64 6.74
CA GLU A 437 33.35 1.99 5.78
C GLU A 437 33.73 0.59 6.27
N THR A 438 33.62 -0.39 5.40
CA THR A 438 34.00 -1.79 5.66
C THR A 438 34.60 -2.35 4.39
N GLU A 439 35.84 -2.85 4.46
CA GLU A 439 36.56 -3.42 3.31
C GLU A 439 36.63 -2.47 2.09
N GLY A 440 36.76 -1.17 2.34
CA GLY A 440 36.83 -0.13 1.29
C GLY A 440 35.49 0.23 0.63
N GLN A 441 34.38 -0.37 1.09
CA GLN A 441 33.03 -0.04 0.65
C GLN A 441 32.27 0.73 1.73
N ILE A 442 31.40 1.65 1.31
CA ILE A 442 30.47 2.29 2.22
C ILE A 442 29.22 1.44 2.34
N VAL A 443 28.90 1.03 3.56
CA VAL A 443 27.76 0.18 3.90
C VAL A 443 26.82 0.91 4.87
N PRO A 444 25.50 0.64 4.79
CA PRO A 444 24.53 1.25 5.71
C PRO A 444 24.66 0.69 7.12
N ALA A 445 24.70 1.57 8.13
CA ALA A 445 24.59 1.18 9.53
C ALA A 445 23.11 1.06 9.91
N LEU A 446 22.62 -0.16 10.09
CA LEU A 446 21.22 -0.44 10.41
C LEU A 446 21.00 -0.53 11.92
N LYS A 447 19.86 -0.01 12.40
CA LYS A 447 19.43 -0.15 13.80
C LYS A 447 19.27 -1.61 14.22
N ALA A 448 18.84 -2.45 13.29
CA ALA A 448 18.74 -3.89 13.42
C ALA A 448 18.87 -4.50 12.02
N GLU A 449 19.53 -5.65 11.91
CA GLU A 449 19.63 -6.38 10.64
C GLU A 449 18.25 -6.75 10.09
N GLN A 450 17.32 -7.13 10.98
CA GLN A 450 15.96 -7.52 10.63
C GLN A 450 14.91 -6.70 11.39
N ASN A 451 13.82 -6.39 10.71
CA ASN A 451 12.60 -5.85 11.27
C ASN A 451 11.67 -6.99 11.69
N THR A 452 12.05 -7.70 12.76
CA THR A 452 11.33 -8.87 13.27
C THR A 452 9.85 -8.57 13.53
N ALA A 453 9.52 -7.37 14.01
CA ALA A 453 8.13 -6.97 14.26
C ALA A 453 7.28 -6.96 12.98
N ALA A 454 7.80 -6.44 11.86
CA ALA A 454 7.08 -6.47 10.59
C ALA A 454 7.00 -7.90 10.02
N ILE A 455 8.11 -8.66 10.12
CA ILE A 455 8.19 -10.04 9.65
C ILE A 455 7.13 -10.91 10.35
N GLU A 456 7.11 -10.89 11.68
CA GLU A 456 6.16 -11.65 12.50
C GLU A 456 4.70 -11.20 12.30
N ALA A 457 4.47 -9.92 11.98
CA ALA A 457 3.14 -9.40 11.70
C ALA A 457 2.56 -9.81 10.33
N GLY A 458 3.36 -10.47 9.49
CA GLY A 458 2.92 -11.06 8.22
C GLY A 458 3.43 -10.35 6.97
N GLN A 459 4.43 -9.48 7.09
CA GLN A 459 5.07 -8.83 5.94
C GLN A 459 5.53 -9.80 4.83
N PRO A 460 6.10 -11.00 5.11
CA PRO A 460 6.48 -11.95 4.06
C PRO A 460 5.30 -12.40 3.20
N LEU A 461 4.14 -12.66 3.82
CA LEU A 461 2.91 -13.04 3.10
C LEU A 461 2.38 -11.88 2.26
N LEU A 462 2.41 -10.66 2.78
CA LEU A 462 2.04 -9.45 2.04
C LEU A 462 2.91 -9.29 0.79
N ARG A 463 4.24 -9.41 0.94
CA ARG A 463 5.19 -9.31 -0.18
C ARG A 463 5.02 -10.42 -1.19
N GLN A 464 4.83 -11.67 -0.73
CA GLN A 464 4.54 -12.80 -1.62
C GLN A 464 3.26 -12.58 -2.43
N ALA A 465 2.20 -12.06 -1.80
CA ALA A 465 0.96 -11.71 -2.49
C ALA A 465 1.19 -10.59 -3.53
N CYS A 466 1.94 -9.54 -3.20
CA CYS A 466 2.24 -8.47 -4.16
C CYS A 466 3.10 -8.97 -5.33
N ALA A 467 4.11 -9.81 -5.07
CA ALA A 467 4.93 -10.43 -6.10
C ALA A 467 4.08 -11.31 -7.05
N THR A 468 3.27 -12.20 -6.47
CA THR A 468 2.39 -13.10 -7.24
C THR A 468 1.36 -12.32 -8.06
N PHE A 469 0.86 -11.20 -7.52
CA PHE A 469 -0.02 -10.29 -8.25
C PHE A 469 0.66 -9.73 -9.49
N VAL A 470 1.87 -9.17 -9.35
CA VAL A 470 2.60 -8.60 -10.50
C VAL A 470 2.98 -9.68 -11.50
N ASP A 471 3.38 -10.87 -11.03
CA ASP A 471 3.68 -12.01 -11.90
C ASP A 471 2.45 -12.45 -12.71
N SER A 472 1.26 -12.38 -12.10
CA SER A 472 -0.03 -12.69 -12.74
C SER A 472 -0.58 -11.54 -13.59
N LEU A 473 -0.06 -10.33 -13.44
CA LEU A 473 -0.54 -9.14 -14.14
C LEU A 473 -0.11 -9.17 -15.61
N PHE A 474 -1.09 -8.96 -16.50
CA PHE A 474 -0.88 -8.84 -17.93
C PHE A 474 -0.69 -7.37 -18.30
N LEU A 475 0.40 -7.05 -19.01
CA LEU A 475 0.83 -5.67 -19.30
C LEU A 475 1.21 -5.47 -20.78
N ASP A 476 0.64 -6.25 -21.70
CA ASP A 476 0.85 -6.01 -23.13
C ASP A 476 0.11 -4.74 -23.58
N PRO A 477 0.81 -3.70 -24.07
CA PRO A 477 0.19 -2.47 -24.56
C PRO A 477 -0.80 -2.66 -25.72
N LYS A 478 -0.81 -3.82 -26.39
CA LYS A 478 -1.78 -4.15 -27.44
C LYS A 478 -3.17 -4.47 -26.90
N ALA A 479 -3.26 -4.89 -25.63
CA ALA A 479 -4.51 -5.36 -25.02
C ALA A 479 -5.01 -4.47 -23.88
N VAL A 480 -4.11 -3.74 -23.21
CA VAL A 480 -4.45 -2.87 -22.08
C VAL A 480 -3.77 -1.51 -22.21
N ASP A 481 -4.49 -0.43 -21.85
CA ASP A 481 -3.86 0.88 -21.75
C ASP A 481 -3.05 0.98 -20.46
N LEU A 482 -1.72 0.86 -20.59
CA LEU A 482 -0.79 1.07 -19.49
C LEU A 482 -0.81 2.49 -18.92
N GLY A 483 -1.50 3.43 -19.58
CA GLY A 483 -1.62 4.84 -19.20
C GLY A 483 -2.90 5.21 -18.50
N ALA A 484 -3.83 4.27 -18.41
CA ALA A 484 -5.08 4.47 -17.74
C ALA A 484 -4.87 4.92 -16.29
N ASP A 485 -5.67 5.89 -15.87
CA ASP A 485 -5.65 6.41 -14.51
C ASP A 485 -6.39 5.46 -13.57
N THR A 486 -5.65 4.66 -12.80
CA THR A 486 -6.23 3.70 -11.84
C THR A 486 -6.48 4.31 -10.46
N ARG A 487 -6.28 5.63 -10.27
CA ARG A 487 -6.42 6.28 -8.95
C ARG A 487 -7.85 6.25 -8.43
N ALA A 488 -8.86 6.31 -9.30
CA ALA A 488 -10.26 6.20 -8.90
C ALA A 488 -10.57 4.83 -8.26
N ALA A 489 -10.16 3.74 -8.94
CA ALA A 489 -10.29 2.38 -8.43
C ALA A 489 -9.48 2.20 -7.14
N SER A 490 -8.23 2.69 -7.12
CA SER A 490 -7.36 2.67 -5.94
C SER A 490 -8.00 3.35 -4.73
N ALA A 491 -8.61 4.52 -4.92
CA ALA A 491 -9.30 5.24 -3.85
C ALA A 491 -10.48 4.43 -3.29
N GLU A 492 -11.30 3.82 -4.15
CA GLU A 492 -12.43 3.00 -3.70
C GLU A 492 -11.99 1.70 -3.00
N LEU A 493 -10.93 1.04 -3.48
CA LEU A 493 -10.33 -0.12 -2.80
C LEU A 493 -9.88 0.22 -1.38
N ILE A 494 -9.10 1.31 -1.24
CA ILE A 494 -8.60 1.76 0.06
C ILE A 494 -9.77 2.14 0.97
N LYS A 495 -10.76 2.90 0.49
CA LYS A 495 -11.96 3.25 1.26
C LYS A 495 -12.71 2.00 1.73
N LYS A 496 -12.92 1.02 0.85
CA LYS A 496 -13.65 -0.21 1.16
C LYS A 496 -12.97 -0.96 2.30
N PHE A 497 -11.66 -1.14 2.21
CA PHE A 497 -10.85 -1.79 3.25
C PHE A 497 -10.81 -0.98 4.54
N TRP A 498 -10.49 0.32 4.46
CA TRP A 498 -10.23 1.12 5.65
C TRP A 498 -11.49 1.47 6.44
N TYR A 499 -12.61 1.76 5.76
CA TYR A 499 -13.84 2.19 6.42
C TYR A 499 -14.83 1.07 6.71
N THR A 500 -14.78 -0.03 5.95
CA THR A 500 -15.64 -1.20 6.16
C THR A 500 -14.84 -2.51 6.23
N PRO A 501 -13.85 -2.60 7.14
CA PRO A 501 -13.04 -3.80 7.26
C PRO A 501 -13.88 -4.97 7.77
N GLY A 502 -13.64 -6.16 7.21
CA GLY A 502 -14.10 -7.41 7.78
C GLY A 502 -13.42 -7.68 9.12
N ARG A 503 -14.02 -8.55 9.93
CA ARG A 503 -13.48 -8.91 11.26
C ARG A 503 -12.06 -9.45 11.20
N TRP A 504 -11.79 -10.32 10.23
CA TRP A 504 -10.47 -10.94 10.08
C TRP A 504 -9.44 -9.97 9.48
N GLU A 505 -9.85 -9.11 8.55
CA GLU A 505 -9.01 -8.04 8.01
C GLU A 505 -8.56 -7.09 9.13
N ALA A 506 -9.50 -6.68 9.98
CA ALA A 506 -9.23 -5.82 11.12
C ALA A 506 -8.31 -6.47 12.16
N ARG A 507 -8.38 -7.78 12.33
CA ARG A 507 -7.47 -8.53 13.22
C ARG A 507 -6.06 -8.64 12.63
N ALA A 508 -5.96 -8.96 11.34
CA ALA A 508 -4.69 -9.09 10.63
C ALA A 508 -3.96 -7.75 10.57
N TRP A 509 -4.60 -6.73 10.01
CA TRP A 509 -4.00 -5.42 9.82
C TRP A 509 -3.92 -4.60 11.10
N GLY A 510 -4.83 -4.81 12.06
CA GLY A 510 -4.75 -4.16 13.36
C GLY A 510 -3.51 -4.55 14.15
N ALA A 511 -3.04 -5.79 14.00
CA ALA A 511 -1.85 -6.29 14.68
C ALA A 511 -0.53 -5.72 14.11
N MET A 512 -0.56 -5.10 12.92
CA MET A 512 0.64 -4.57 12.28
C MET A 512 1.32 -3.50 13.15
N PRO A 513 2.65 -3.55 13.29
CA PRO A 513 3.40 -2.61 14.11
C PRO A 513 3.45 -1.23 13.46
N VAL A 514 3.13 -0.20 14.25
CA VAL A 514 3.27 1.21 13.88
C VAL A 514 4.35 1.83 14.77
N GLU A 515 5.39 2.37 14.14
CA GLU A 515 6.40 3.19 14.81
C GLU A 515 5.81 4.56 15.14
N THR A 516 5.97 5.01 16.40
CA THR A 516 5.40 6.27 16.88
C THR A 516 6.43 7.39 17.02
N ASP A 517 7.69 7.13 16.64
CA ASP A 517 8.79 8.09 16.70
C ASP A 517 9.82 7.92 15.59
N HIS A 518 10.68 8.94 15.44
CA HIS A 518 11.67 9.03 14.37
C HIS A 518 12.89 8.14 14.55
N ALA A 519 13.17 7.72 15.78
CA ALA A 519 14.29 6.84 16.12
C ALA A 519 13.84 5.36 16.16
N GLY A 520 12.57 5.06 15.88
CA GLY A 520 11.94 3.75 15.97
C GLY A 520 11.97 3.14 17.38
N LEU A 521 11.97 3.96 18.44
CA LEU A 521 12.10 3.48 19.84
C LEU A 521 10.77 3.00 20.44
N SER A 522 9.62 3.44 19.90
CA SER A 522 8.30 3.04 20.37
C SER A 522 7.40 2.49 19.25
N VAL A 523 7.06 1.20 19.37
CA VAL A 523 6.19 0.46 18.45
C VAL A 523 4.87 0.08 19.13
N ARG A 524 3.75 0.19 18.41
CA ARG A 524 2.41 -0.20 18.91
C ARG A 524 1.59 -0.82 17.78
N PRO A 525 0.63 -1.71 18.07
CA PRO A 525 -0.28 -2.19 17.03
C PRO A 525 -1.14 -1.05 16.47
N LEU A 526 -1.44 -1.10 15.17
CA LEU A 526 -2.32 -0.15 14.47
C LEU A 526 -3.71 -0.05 15.13
N ALA A 527 -4.29 -1.20 15.47
CA ALA A 527 -5.57 -1.31 16.16
C ALA A 527 -5.63 -2.59 16.98
N SER A 528 -6.26 -2.52 18.16
CA SER A 528 -6.49 -3.69 19.00
C SER A 528 -7.97 -3.82 19.33
N PRO A 529 -8.50 -5.05 19.50
CA PRO A 529 -9.87 -5.25 19.96
C PRO A 529 -10.14 -4.49 21.28
N LEU A 530 -11.34 -3.95 21.41
CA LEU A 530 -11.79 -3.30 22.62
C LEU A 530 -12.18 -4.34 23.66
N THR A 531 -11.71 -4.13 24.89
CA THR A 531 -12.19 -4.87 26.07
C THR A 531 -13.39 -4.16 26.70
N ALA A 532 -14.16 -4.86 27.53
CA ALA A 532 -15.25 -4.23 28.30
C ALA A 532 -14.74 -3.04 29.15
N ARG A 533 -13.54 -3.16 29.73
CA ARG A 533 -12.89 -2.09 30.48
C ARG A 533 -12.60 -0.85 29.64
N ASP A 534 -12.10 -1.04 28.41
CA ASP A 534 -11.82 0.06 27.49
C ASP A 534 -13.08 0.87 27.17
N VAL A 535 -14.21 0.19 27.05
CA VAL A 535 -15.50 0.82 26.78
C VAL A 535 -15.99 1.56 28.02
N CYS A 536 -15.99 0.92 29.19
CA CYS A 536 -16.40 1.58 30.44
C CYS A 536 -15.58 2.86 30.66
N LEU A 537 -14.26 2.80 30.50
CA LEU A 537 -13.38 3.97 30.61
C LEU A 537 -13.70 5.04 29.56
N ALA A 538 -14.04 4.65 28.32
CA ALA A 538 -14.41 5.60 27.28
C ALA A 538 -15.73 6.33 27.59
N ILE A 539 -16.71 5.63 28.15
CA ILE A 539 -17.97 6.22 28.63
C ILE A 539 -17.68 7.20 29.76
N PHE A 540 -16.98 6.75 30.82
CA PHE A 540 -16.67 7.58 31.99
C PHE A 540 -15.85 8.82 31.63
N ARG A 541 -14.91 8.71 30.68
CA ARG A 541 -14.04 9.81 30.28
C ARG A 541 -14.60 10.65 29.13
N LEU A 542 -15.74 10.27 28.56
CA LEU A 542 -16.33 10.86 27.34
C LEU A 542 -15.28 11.03 26.21
N ARG A 543 -14.33 10.09 26.12
CA ARG A 543 -13.21 10.15 25.18
C ARG A 543 -13.04 8.81 24.50
N ARG A 544 -12.64 8.83 23.22
CA ARG A 544 -12.32 7.60 22.48
C ARG A 544 -11.18 6.82 23.17
N PRO A 545 -11.26 5.48 23.21
CA PRO A 545 -10.18 4.63 23.67
C PRO A 545 -8.86 4.95 22.94
N SER A 546 -7.73 4.87 23.64
CA SER A 546 -6.41 5.04 23.02
C SER A 546 -6.15 4.03 21.89
N LYS A 547 -6.66 2.80 22.05
CA LYS A 547 -6.60 1.71 21.07
C LYS A 547 -7.34 1.99 19.75
N ALA A 548 -8.28 2.95 19.76
CA ALA A 548 -9.08 3.32 18.60
C ALA A 548 -8.62 4.64 17.97
N ARG A 549 -7.40 5.11 18.28
CA ARG A 549 -6.92 6.42 17.80
C ARG A 549 -6.49 6.42 16.33
N LEU A 550 -5.74 5.41 15.90
CA LEU A 550 -5.18 5.34 14.55
C LEU A 550 -6.18 4.73 13.56
N TRP A 551 -6.84 3.63 13.94
CA TRP A 551 -7.83 2.99 13.06
C TRP A 551 -9.08 2.56 13.86
N PRO A 552 -10.04 3.49 14.09
CA PRO A 552 -11.25 3.20 14.84
C PRO A 552 -12.08 2.07 14.24
N GLN A 553 -12.25 2.06 12.91
CA GLN A 553 -13.08 1.09 12.18
C GLN A 553 -12.53 -0.33 12.33
N GLY A 554 -11.21 -0.51 12.18
CA GLY A 554 -10.56 -1.79 12.46
C GLY A 554 -10.71 -2.21 13.92
N CYS A 555 -10.52 -1.29 14.87
CA CYS A 555 -10.72 -1.56 16.29
C CYS A 555 -12.14 -2.09 16.59
N PHE A 556 -13.17 -1.49 15.99
CA PHE A 556 -14.55 -1.96 16.12
C PHE A 556 -14.80 -3.30 15.43
N ALA A 557 -14.35 -3.48 14.20
CA ALA A 557 -14.54 -4.72 13.44
C ALA A 557 -13.81 -5.92 14.06
N ALA A 558 -12.66 -5.70 14.71
CA ALA A 558 -11.90 -6.75 15.38
C ALA A 558 -12.55 -7.22 16.70
N SER A 559 -13.44 -6.40 17.29
CA SER A 559 -14.10 -6.65 18.57
C SER A 559 -15.31 -7.58 18.41
N SER A 560 -15.43 -8.59 19.27
CA SER A 560 -16.35 -9.74 19.08
C SER A 560 -17.82 -9.52 19.50
N SER A 561 -18.26 -8.31 19.81
CA SER A 561 -19.60 -8.03 20.36
C SER A 561 -20.35 -6.96 19.54
N LEU A 562 -21.13 -7.44 18.57
CA LEU A 562 -21.81 -6.71 17.50
C LEU A 562 -22.96 -5.77 17.91
N GLY A 563 -23.42 -5.74 19.16
CA GLY A 563 -24.66 -5.02 19.52
C GLY A 563 -24.45 -3.67 20.23
N CYS A 564 -23.77 -3.68 21.38
CA CYS A 564 -23.91 -2.57 22.34
C CYS A 564 -22.85 -1.47 22.17
N TYR A 565 -21.69 -1.78 21.60
CA TYR A 565 -20.52 -0.88 21.65
C TYR A 565 -20.50 0.19 20.55
N GLY A 566 -21.03 -0.12 19.35
CA GLY A 566 -21.13 0.82 18.24
C GLY A 566 -22.14 1.95 18.47
N LEU A 567 -23.23 1.67 19.20
CA LEU A 567 -24.25 2.66 19.57
C LEU A 567 -23.72 3.62 20.64
N ILE A 568 -23.07 3.08 21.68
CA ILE A 568 -22.55 3.84 22.83
C ILE A 568 -21.43 4.83 22.43
N LEU A 569 -20.54 4.44 21.50
CA LEU A 569 -19.44 5.33 21.07
C LEU A 569 -19.85 6.35 20.00
N ARG A 570 -20.91 6.07 19.22
CA ARG A 570 -21.55 7.08 18.35
C ARG A 570 -22.21 8.20 19.17
N ILE A 571 -22.78 7.86 20.34
CA ILE A 571 -23.34 8.84 21.28
C ILE A 571 -22.23 9.69 21.94
N GLY A 572 -21.16 9.06 22.43
CA GLY A 572 -20.01 9.78 23.01
C GLY A 572 -19.30 10.74 22.03
N GLY A 573 -19.19 10.38 20.75
CA GLY A 573 -18.59 11.24 19.71
C GLY A 573 -19.46 12.41 19.25
N ARG A 574 -20.79 12.37 19.49
CA ARG A 574 -21.68 13.54 19.30
C ARG A 574 -21.59 14.49 20.50
N LEU A 575 -21.48 13.96 21.71
CA LEU A 575 -21.31 14.75 22.93
C LEU A 575 -19.98 15.53 22.96
N ASP A 576 -18.85 14.94 22.56
CA ASP A 576 -17.54 15.63 22.50
C ASP A 576 -17.53 16.83 21.53
N ARG A 577 -18.23 16.73 20.39
CA ARG A 577 -18.35 17.84 19.42
C ARG A 577 -19.25 18.96 19.95
N ASN A 578 -20.38 18.63 20.57
CA ASN A 578 -21.30 19.61 21.13
C ASN A 578 -20.72 20.30 22.38
N LEU A 579 -20.02 19.57 23.26
CA LEU A 579 -19.38 20.15 24.44
C LEU A 579 -18.19 21.04 24.09
N LYS A 580 -17.38 20.70 23.07
CA LYS A 580 -16.32 21.60 22.56
C LYS A 580 -16.89 22.86 21.91
N ALA A 581 -18.03 22.76 21.23
CA ALA A 581 -18.74 23.93 20.69
C ALA A 581 -19.30 24.83 21.81
N ILE A 582 -19.86 24.23 22.86
CA ILE A 582 -20.37 24.94 24.05
C ILE A 582 -19.22 25.59 24.83
N PHE A 583 -18.09 24.90 25.04
CA PHE A 583 -16.91 25.46 25.72
C PHE A 583 -16.27 26.60 24.93
N ARG A 584 -16.23 26.51 23.59
CA ARG A 584 -15.76 27.62 22.74
C ARG A 584 -16.68 28.84 22.89
N ARG A 585 -18.01 28.64 22.93
CA ARG A 585 -19.00 29.69 23.18
C ARG A 585 -18.90 30.30 24.59
N TRP A 586 -18.56 29.50 25.60
CA TRP A 586 -18.32 29.98 26.96
C TRP A 586 -17.00 30.73 27.11
N SER A 587 -15.95 30.31 26.38
CA SER A 587 -14.65 31.01 26.37
C SER A 587 -14.68 32.35 25.63
N SER A 588 -15.66 32.57 24.72
CA SER A 588 -15.89 33.86 24.08
C SER A 588 -16.76 34.81 24.92
N LEU A 589 -17.51 34.30 25.90
CA LEU A 589 -18.39 35.09 26.78
C LEU A 589 -17.70 35.55 28.08
N SER A 590 -16.47 35.11 28.34
CA SER A 590 -15.71 35.44 29.56
C SER A 590 -14.62 36.51 29.36
N LYS A 591 -14.58 37.16 28.18
CA LYS A 591 -13.79 38.38 27.99
C LYS A 591 -14.67 39.60 28.26
N ILE A 592 -14.68 40.03 29.52
CA ILE A 592 -15.19 41.34 29.95
C ILE A 592 -14.33 42.42 29.26
N PRO A 593 -14.88 43.31 28.44
CA PRO A 593 -14.13 44.46 27.95
C PRO A 593 -14.06 45.50 29.06
N THR A 594 -12.85 45.84 29.51
CA THR A 594 -12.61 47.01 30.36
C THR A 594 -12.79 48.27 29.51
N THR A 595 -13.94 48.93 29.64
CA THR A 595 -14.23 50.23 29.05
C THR A 595 -13.46 51.32 29.80
N LYS A 596 -12.49 51.97 29.14
CA LYS A 596 -12.03 53.32 29.50
C LYS A 596 -13.05 54.35 28.97
N PRO A 597 -13.35 55.43 29.71
CA PRO A 597 -14.23 56.48 29.21
C PRO A 597 -13.43 57.43 28.31
N HIS A 598 -13.86 57.58 27.06
CA HIS A 598 -13.51 58.74 26.26
C HIS A 598 -14.77 59.50 25.86
N SER A 599 -14.68 60.80 26.11
CA SER A 599 -15.63 61.87 25.87
C SER A 599 -16.09 61.96 24.41
N VAL A 600 -17.37 62.27 24.27
CA VAL A 600 -18.06 62.63 23.03
C VAL A 600 -17.51 63.94 22.46
N SER A 601 -17.29 63.99 21.14
CA SER A 601 -17.55 65.20 20.36
C SER A 601 -18.18 64.84 19.01
N VAL A 602 -19.09 65.73 18.61
CA VAL A 602 -20.09 65.62 17.55
C VAL A 602 -19.54 66.13 16.21
N ASN A 603 -19.91 65.48 15.09
CA ASN A 603 -20.30 66.07 13.78
C ASN A 603 -20.29 64.99 12.68
N GLN A 604 -21.46 64.62 12.15
CA GLN A 604 -22.11 65.13 10.93
C GLN A 604 -21.64 64.45 9.62
N LEU A 605 -22.58 63.69 9.04
CA LEU A 605 -22.99 63.67 7.63
C LEU A 605 -21.91 63.53 6.53
N LYS A 606 -21.78 62.34 5.95
CA LYS A 606 -22.25 62.00 4.59
C LYS A 606 -22.08 60.52 4.30
#